data_AF-A0A425D9G9-F1
#
_entry.id   AF-A0A425D9G9-F1
#
_cell.length_a   1.000
_cell.length_b   1.000
_cell.length_c   1.000
_cell.angle_alpha   90.00
_cell.angle_beta   90.00
_cell.angle_gamma   90.00
#
_symmetry.space_group_name_H-M   'P 1'
#
loop_
_entity.id
_entity.type
_entity.pdbx_description
1 polymer ?
#
loop_
_entity_poly.entity_id
_entity_poly.type
_entity_poly.pdbx_seq_one_letter_code
_entity_poly.pdbx_strand_id
1 'polypeptide(L)'
;MNWYRTLVPESILKKRRTLEVVKAKKAEAVVAAKKHSLKVKQIAFKSAEKYVKEYRSIEKQNVLLRRQAKAVGNFYVPAEAKIAFVVRIRGIIGVSPKVRKILKLFRLTQIQNGVFVKLNKATINMLRLVEPFIAYGYPNLKSTRELIYKRGFGKINKQRIALTDNSLVEKVLGKFGIICIEDLIHEVFTCGPHFKEAANFLWPFQLSSPNGGYTQKLLHFAEGGDHGNRGEEINKFIKQILPVAIPPVAMSYDDDDVDMGGSTSAWHDMHNHDLMICMLQRNVQCELEGLRKMLHIQAMEVKWRGIAHQQADEIRYLPMPTGMYSMAQDESSDLKKAVAEKDKAIELLRNGLRQALQLALVHEEDLAMALDQREKEEQWRGMVEAQNRQLHDRLTQESQAKADMQATLVSVLQHNAPPMPPAHENVDAVRATPICAPKLQLNKQPPSSIPSHPALHPQASAHGGTSIKNQFTTATVPSWK
;
A
#
# COMPACT_ATOMS: atom_id res chain seq x y z
N MET A 1 -16.31 -45.68 55.95
CA MET A 1 -14.98 -45.01 55.91
C MET A 1 -14.25 -45.49 54.68
N ASN A 2 -13.78 -44.62 53.78
CA ASN A 2 -13.05 -45.03 52.57
C ASN A 2 -11.55 -45.06 52.83
N TRP A 3 -10.92 -46.24 52.70
CA TRP A 3 -9.55 -46.52 53.12
C TRP A 3 -8.49 -46.37 52.02
N TYR A 4 -8.81 -45.68 50.92
CA TYR A 4 -7.98 -45.63 49.70
C TYR A 4 -7.34 -44.25 49.48
N ARG A 5 -6.58 -43.74 50.46
CA ARG A 5 -5.82 -42.49 50.28
C ARG A 5 -4.57 -42.76 49.41
N THR A 6 -4.76 -42.72 48.10
CA THR A 6 -3.67 -42.94 47.12
C THR A 6 -2.54 -41.93 47.31
N LEU A 7 -1.36 -42.43 47.69
CA LEU A 7 -0.15 -41.62 47.85
C LEU A 7 0.37 -41.17 46.49
N VAL A 8 0.21 -39.88 46.17
CA VAL A 8 0.76 -39.28 44.95
C VAL A 8 2.28 -39.17 45.07
N PRO A 9 3.08 -39.79 44.16
CA PRO A 9 4.53 -39.71 44.23
C PRO A 9 5.09 -38.28 44.19
N GLU A 10 6.13 -38.01 44.97
CA GLU A 10 6.75 -36.68 45.07
C GLU A 10 7.18 -36.11 43.71
N SER A 11 7.61 -36.96 42.78
CA SER A 11 8.00 -36.57 41.42
C SER A 11 6.86 -35.86 40.68
N ILE A 12 5.61 -36.28 40.90
CA ILE A 12 4.41 -35.64 40.33
C ILE A 12 4.16 -34.28 41.01
N LEU A 13 4.36 -34.18 42.32
CA LEU A 13 4.21 -32.91 43.06
C LEU A 13 5.28 -31.88 42.63
N LYS A 14 6.54 -32.30 42.50
CA LYS A 14 7.66 -31.49 41.97
C LYS A 14 7.43 -31.10 40.50
N LYS A 15 6.80 -31.96 39.69
CA LYS A 15 6.38 -31.66 38.30
C LYS A 15 5.21 -30.68 38.24
N ARG A 16 4.23 -30.75 39.15
CA ARG A 16 3.12 -29.77 39.26
C ARG A 16 3.64 -28.38 39.59
N ARG A 17 4.44 -28.23 40.67
CA ARG A 17 5.04 -26.95 41.08
C ARG A 17 5.91 -26.32 39.98
N THR A 18 6.70 -27.09 39.25
CA THR A 18 7.50 -26.56 38.13
C THR A 18 6.63 -26.17 36.93
N LEU A 19 5.57 -26.92 36.61
CA LEU A 19 4.60 -26.53 35.57
C LEU A 19 3.80 -25.27 35.94
N GLU A 20 3.45 -25.06 37.20
CA GLU A 20 2.81 -23.84 37.71
C GLU A 20 3.71 -22.61 37.51
N VAL A 21 4.98 -22.68 37.93
CA VAL A 21 5.97 -21.61 37.71
C VAL A 21 6.20 -21.34 36.22
N VAL A 22 6.23 -22.38 35.38
CA VAL A 22 6.36 -22.22 33.93
C VAL A 22 5.09 -21.62 33.30
N LYS A 23 3.89 -21.94 33.81
CA LYS A 23 2.63 -21.32 33.38
C LYS A 23 2.58 -19.83 33.74
N ALA A 24 2.95 -19.47 34.97
CA ALA A 24 3.01 -18.08 35.42
C ALA A 24 3.95 -17.24 34.54
N LYS A 25 5.21 -17.68 34.38
CA LYS A 25 6.21 -17.02 33.52
C LYS A 25 5.78 -16.93 32.06
N LYS A 26 5.05 -17.92 31.54
CA LYS A 26 4.45 -17.85 30.19
C LYS A 26 3.32 -16.83 30.09
N ALA A 27 2.45 -16.71 31.10
CA ALA A 27 1.39 -15.71 31.12
C ALA A 27 1.96 -14.28 31.19
N GLU A 28 2.94 -14.04 32.06
CA GLU A 28 3.70 -12.79 32.14
C GLU A 28 4.35 -12.43 30.79
N ALA A 29 5.06 -13.38 30.17
CA ALA A 29 5.70 -13.19 28.87
C ALA A 29 4.69 -12.88 27.74
N VAL A 30 3.50 -13.50 27.75
CA VAL A 30 2.43 -13.20 26.79
C VAL A 30 1.86 -11.79 27.01
N VAL A 31 1.67 -11.35 28.25
CA VAL A 31 1.24 -9.97 28.55
C VAL A 31 2.30 -8.95 28.12
N ALA A 32 3.58 -9.22 28.40
CA ALA A 32 4.70 -8.39 27.95
C ALA A 32 4.78 -8.31 26.42
N ALA A 33 4.70 -9.45 25.73
CA ALA A 33 4.72 -9.52 24.26
C ALA A 33 3.53 -8.80 23.62
N LYS A 34 2.32 -8.88 24.21
CA LYS A 34 1.16 -8.09 23.75
C LYS A 34 1.42 -6.59 23.90
N LYS A 35 1.91 -6.13 25.07
CA LYS A 35 2.27 -4.72 25.30
C LYS A 35 3.37 -4.23 24.35
N HIS A 36 4.34 -5.09 24.02
CA HIS A 36 5.41 -4.80 23.05
C HIS A 36 4.87 -4.68 21.62
N SER A 37 4.09 -5.66 21.17
CA SER A 37 3.50 -5.70 19.82
C SER A 37 2.63 -4.47 19.51
N LEU A 38 1.85 -3.98 20.49
CA LEU A 38 1.08 -2.75 20.34
C LEU A 38 1.97 -1.51 20.12
N LYS A 39 3.08 -1.37 20.87
CA LYS A 39 4.05 -0.29 20.67
C LYS A 39 4.72 -0.38 19.29
N VAL A 40 5.17 -1.58 18.92
CA VAL A 40 5.78 -1.85 17.60
C VAL A 40 4.82 -1.51 16.46
N LYS A 41 3.53 -1.88 16.56
CA LYS A 41 2.51 -1.53 15.56
C LYS A 41 2.31 -0.02 15.42
N GLN A 42 2.31 0.73 16.54
CA GLN A 42 2.22 2.19 16.53
C GLN A 42 3.46 2.85 15.90
N ILE A 43 4.67 2.33 16.18
CA ILE A 43 5.92 2.82 15.59
C ILE A 43 5.92 2.56 14.08
N ALA A 44 5.66 1.32 13.65
CA ALA A 44 5.63 0.95 12.24
C ALA A 44 4.61 1.76 11.42
N PHE A 45 3.43 2.06 11.98
CA PHE A 45 2.44 2.90 11.32
C PHE A 45 2.96 4.34 11.10
N LYS A 46 3.55 4.95 12.13
CA LYS A 46 4.14 6.30 12.05
C LYS A 46 5.34 6.36 11.10
N SER A 47 6.18 5.32 11.07
CA SER A 47 7.28 5.18 10.11
C SER A 47 6.76 5.11 8.67
N ALA A 48 5.76 4.25 8.41
CA ALA A 48 5.16 4.13 7.08
C ALA A 48 4.53 5.44 6.59
N GLU A 49 3.80 6.16 7.46
CA GLU A 49 3.26 7.49 7.14
C GLU A 49 4.38 8.49 6.79
N LYS A 50 5.43 8.55 7.61
CA LYS A 50 6.62 9.38 7.37
C LYS A 50 7.24 9.08 6.00
N TYR A 51 7.50 7.82 5.68
CA TYR A 51 8.12 7.44 4.40
C TYR A 51 7.22 7.78 3.20
N VAL A 52 5.90 7.54 3.29
CA VAL A 52 4.96 7.92 2.22
C VAL A 52 4.95 9.44 2.00
N LYS A 53 5.01 10.24 3.08
CA LYS A 53 5.13 11.70 3.01
C LYS A 53 6.47 12.13 2.40
N GLU A 54 7.56 11.49 2.80
CA GLU A 54 8.92 11.73 2.30
C GLU A 54 9.02 11.46 0.79
N TYR A 55 8.62 10.28 0.32
CA TYR A 55 8.64 9.94 -1.11
C TYR A 55 7.79 10.91 -1.94
N ARG A 56 6.58 11.25 -1.47
CA ARG A 56 5.70 12.24 -2.13
C ARG A 56 6.33 13.64 -2.17
N SER A 57 7.08 14.05 -1.15
CA SER A 57 7.82 15.32 -1.18
C SER A 57 9.00 15.30 -2.15
N ILE A 58 9.77 14.21 -2.21
CA ILE A 58 10.89 14.04 -3.13
C ILE A 58 10.41 14.03 -4.58
N GLU A 59 9.31 13.34 -4.88
CA GLU A 59 8.70 13.32 -6.22
C GLU A 59 8.23 14.73 -6.65
N LYS A 60 7.47 15.41 -5.78
CA LYS A 60 7.05 16.81 -6.03
C LYS A 60 8.23 17.75 -6.21
N GLN A 61 9.27 17.63 -5.38
CA GLN A 61 10.48 18.46 -5.48
C GLN A 61 11.24 18.23 -6.79
N ASN A 62 11.39 16.98 -7.24
CA ASN A 62 11.99 16.68 -8.55
C ASN A 62 11.19 17.30 -9.71
N VAL A 63 9.85 17.26 -9.65
CA VAL A 63 8.99 17.90 -10.66
C VAL A 63 9.11 19.44 -10.62
N LEU A 64 9.16 20.04 -9.42
CA LEU A 64 9.35 21.48 -9.26
C LEU A 64 10.71 21.95 -9.78
N LEU A 65 11.80 21.26 -9.42
CA LEU A 65 13.16 21.60 -9.90
C LEU A 65 13.27 21.48 -11.43
N ARG A 66 12.67 20.45 -12.04
CA ARG A 66 12.57 20.31 -13.51
C ARG A 66 11.81 21.48 -14.16
N ARG A 67 10.72 21.94 -13.54
CA ARG A 67 9.94 23.10 -14.03
C ARG A 67 10.70 24.42 -13.87
N GLN A 68 11.33 24.64 -12.72
CA GLN A 68 12.14 25.83 -12.44
C GLN A 68 13.34 25.93 -13.40
N ALA A 69 14.07 24.84 -13.60
CA ALA A 69 15.17 24.79 -14.55
C ALA A 69 14.68 25.15 -15.97
N LYS A 70 13.61 24.50 -16.46
CA LYS A 70 13.02 24.79 -17.78
C LYS A 70 12.55 26.25 -17.92
N ALA A 71 11.99 26.86 -16.86
CA ALA A 71 11.55 28.25 -16.87
C ALA A 71 12.72 29.26 -16.97
N VAL A 72 13.90 28.89 -16.48
CA VAL A 72 15.15 29.69 -16.59
C VAL A 72 15.92 29.37 -17.88
N GLY A 73 15.54 28.32 -18.63
CA GLY A 73 16.28 27.81 -19.79
C GLY A 73 17.40 26.83 -19.45
N ASN A 74 17.52 26.44 -18.17
CA ASN A 74 18.52 25.49 -17.68
C ASN A 74 18.00 24.03 -17.69
N PHE A 75 18.92 23.06 -17.65
CA PHE A 75 18.60 21.63 -17.59
C PHE A 75 18.78 21.08 -16.17
N TYR A 76 17.76 20.37 -15.65
CA TYR A 76 17.85 19.66 -14.38
C TYR A 76 18.32 18.22 -14.59
N VAL A 77 19.55 17.92 -14.16
CA VAL A 77 20.09 16.56 -14.11
C VAL A 77 19.63 15.89 -12.80
N PRO A 78 18.90 14.76 -12.84
CA PRO A 78 18.51 14.03 -11.64
C PRO A 78 19.72 13.32 -11.01
N ALA A 79 19.65 13.04 -9.70
CA ALA A 79 20.69 12.29 -9.01
C ALA A 79 20.82 10.84 -9.53
N GLU A 80 22.04 10.33 -9.60
CA GLU A 80 22.30 8.94 -10.02
C GLU A 80 21.67 7.91 -9.08
N ALA A 81 21.27 6.76 -9.64
CA ALA A 81 20.71 5.65 -8.88
C ALA A 81 21.75 5.03 -7.93
N LYS A 82 21.41 4.95 -6.64
CA LYS A 82 22.27 4.36 -5.59
C LYS A 82 22.25 2.83 -5.57
N ILE A 83 21.25 2.20 -6.17
CA ILE A 83 21.03 0.75 -6.17
C ILE A 83 20.71 0.22 -7.56
N ALA A 84 21.12 -1.01 -7.81
CA ALA A 84 20.62 -1.84 -8.91
C ALA A 84 19.93 -3.09 -8.37
N PHE A 85 18.88 -3.54 -9.06
CA PHE A 85 18.39 -4.90 -8.94
C PHE A 85 19.03 -5.74 -10.04
N VAL A 86 19.68 -6.84 -9.67
CA VAL A 86 20.46 -7.68 -10.58
C VAL A 86 19.83 -9.06 -10.63
N VAL A 87 19.37 -9.48 -11.82
CA VAL A 87 18.77 -10.79 -12.08
C VAL A 87 19.68 -11.61 -12.98
N ARG A 88 19.89 -12.88 -12.64
CA ARG A 88 20.69 -13.78 -13.48
C ARG A 88 19.84 -14.46 -14.56
N ILE A 89 20.21 -14.28 -15.82
CA ILE A 89 19.43 -14.77 -16.98
C ILE A 89 20.06 -15.97 -17.73
N ARG A 90 21.36 -16.24 -17.53
CA ARG A 90 22.06 -17.38 -18.17
C ARG A 90 22.66 -18.38 -17.16
N GLY A 91 22.77 -19.63 -17.61
CA GLY A 91 23.26 -20.79 -16.86
C GLY A 91 24.75 -20.78 -16.50
N ILE A 92 25.27 -21.92 -16.01
CA ILE A 92 26.67 -22.08 -15.55
C ILE A 92 27.61 -22.69 -16.61
N ILE A 93 27.08 -23.16 -17.74
CA ILE A 93 27.86 -23.81 -18.81
C ILE A 93 28.61 -22.72 -19.61
N GLY A 94 29.86 -22.99 -20.00
CA GLY A 94 30.72 -22.02 -20.70
C GLY A 94 31.21 -20.81 -19.86
N VAL A 95 30.77 -20.65 -18.61
CA VAL A 95 31.12 -19.47 -17.79
C VAL A 95 32.56 -19.57 -17.25
N SER A 96 33.41 -18.61 -17.60
CA SER A 96 34.82 -18.57 -17.15
C SER A 96 34.95 -18.49 -15.61
N PRO A 97 36.05 -18.98 -15.01
CA PRO A 97 36.20 -19.01 -13.55
C PRO A 97 36.09 -17.63 -12.87
N LYS A 98 36.60 -16.57 -13.51
CA LYS A 98 36.53 -15.18 -13.02
C LYS A 98 35.09 -14.69 -12.93
N VAL A 99 34.31 -14.82 -14.01
CA VAL A 99 32.87 -14.48 -14.07
C VAL A 99 32.08 -15.32 -13.05
N ARG A 100 32.36 -16.63 -13.01
CA ARG A 100 31.73 -17.58 -12.06
C ARG A 100 31.98 -17.20 -10.60
N LYS A 101 33.16 -16.67 -10.26
CA LYS A 101 33.48 -16.16 -8.91
C LYS A 101 32.71 -14.87 -8.61
N ILE A 102 32.62 -13.93 -9.55
CA ILE A 102 31.86 -12.67 -9.37
C ILE A 102 30.36 -12.94 -9.17
N LEU A 103 29.76 -13.82 -9.97
CA LEU A 103 28.36 -14.24 -9.78
C LEU A 103 28.13 -14.89 -8.40
N LYS A 104 29.09 -15.68 -7.89
CA LYS A 104 29.06 -16.21 -6.52
C LYS A 104 29.16 -15.11 -5.45
N LEU A 105 29.97 -14.07 -5.65
CA LEU A 105 30.06 -12.92 -4.73
C LEU A 105 28.73 -12.15 -4.64
N PHE A 106 28.04 -11.94 -5.77
CA PHE A 106 26.70 -11.36 -5.80
C PHE A 106 25.59 -12.31 -5.31
N ARG A 107 25.92 -13.55 -4.90
CA ARG A 107 24.98 -14.63 -4.49
C ARG A 107 24.06 -15.14 -5.62
N LEU A 108 24.38 -14.84 -6.88
CA LEU A 108 23.63 -15.22 -8.08
C LEU A 108 24.00 -16.63 -8.55
N THR A 109 23.79 -17.63 -7.70
CA THR A 109 24.20 -19.03 -7.93
C THR A 109 23.34 -19.77 -8.96
N GLN A 110 22.03 -19.60 -8.92
CA GLN A 110 21.04 -20.19 -9.82
C GLN A 110 20.60 -19.18 -10.90
N ILE A 111 19.97 -19.66 -11.98
CA ILE A 111 19.22 -18.80 -12.91
C ILE A 111 17.99 -18.20 -12.20
N GLN A 112 17.53 -17.05 -12.66
CA GLN A 112 16.37 -16.33 -12.11
C GLN A 112 16.49 -15.94 -10.62
N ASN A 113 17.68 -16.07 -10.02
CA ASN A 113 18.00 -15.40 -8.76
C ASN A 113 18.12 -13.89 -9.00
N GLY A 114 17.47 -13.10 -8.14
CA GLY A 114 17.57 -11.64 -8.07
C GLY A 114 18.21 -11.17 -6.76
N VAL A 115 19.01 -10.10 -6.81
CA VAL A 115 19.68 -9.49 -5.63
C VAL A 115 19.75 -7.96 -5.79
N PHE A 116 19.49 -7.22 -4.72
CA PHE A 116 19.80 -5.77 -4.64
C PHE A 116 21.30 -5.55 -4.39
N VAL A 117 21.90 -4.64 -5.15
CA VAL A 117 23.34 -4.32 -5.10
C VAL A 117 23.51 -2.80 -5.01
N LYS A 118 24.32 -2.33 -4.05
CA LYS A 118 24.72 -0.92 -3.94
C LYS A 118 25.67 -0.55 -5.07
N LEU A 119 25.40 0.57 -5.75
CA LEU A 119 26.19 1.06 -6.87
C LEU A 119 27.35 1.92 -6.37
N ASN A 120 28.55 1.32 -6.42
CA ASN A 120 29.85 1.93 -6.18
C ASN A 120 30.70 1.71 -7.44
N LYS A 121 31.76 2.50 -7.67
CA LYS A 121 32.67 2.31 -8.83
C LYS A 121 33.18 0.86 -8.97
N ALA A 122 33.49 0.21 -7.84
CA ALA A 122 33.91 -1.19 -7.81
C ALA A 122 32.80 -2.18 -8.22
N THR A 123 31.56 -2.01 -7.73
CA THR A 123 30.46 -2.92 -8.09
C THR A 123 30.01 -2.71 -9.53
N ILE A 124 30.04 -1.48 -10.06
CA ILE A 124 29.80 -1.18 -11.48
C ILE A 124 30.84 -1.90 -12.36
N ASN A 125 32.13 -1.83 -12.01
CA ASN A 125 33.18 -2.56 -12.74
C ASN A 125 33.00 -4.09 -12.65
N MET A 126 32.52 -4.63 -11.52
CA MET A 126 32.18 -6.05 -11.39
C MET A 126 30.94 -6.46 -12.20
N LEU A 127 29.93 -5.59 -12.33
CA LEU A 127 28.74 -5.83 -13.14
C LEU A 127 29.08 -5.91 -14.63
N ARG A 128 29.88 -4.96 -15.14
CA ARG A 128 30.41 -4.98 -16.53
C ARG A 128 31.13 -6.29 -16.88
N LEU A 129 31.90 -6.84 -15.95
CA LEU A 129 32.61 -8.12 -16.16
C LEU A 129 31.68 -9.36 -16.21
N VAL A 130 30.44 -9.27 -15.75
CA VAL A 130 29.46 -10.37 -15.80
C VAL A 130 28.24 -10.05 -16.67
N GLU A 131 28.28 -8.92 -17.38
CA GLU A 131 27.15 -8.32 -18.09
C GLU A 131 26.45 -9.28 -19.07
N PRO A 132 27.16 -10.13 -19.84
CA PRO A 132 26.55 -11.13 -20.74
C PRO A 132 25.76 -12.26 -20.06
N PHE A 133 25.63 -12.27 -18.72
CA PHE A 133 24.97 -13.33 -17.95
C PHE A 133 23.85 -12.82 -17.02
N ILE A 134 23.72 -11.50 -16.88
CA ILE A 134 22.75 -10.82 -16.01
C ILE A 134 21.89 -9.83 -16.80
N ALA A 135 20.70 -9.53 -16.28
CA ALA A 135 19.96 -8.32 -16.60
C ALA A 135 19.91 -7.47 -15.33
N TYR A 136 20.17 -6.17 -15.42
CA TYR A 136 20.11 -5.28 -14.26
C TYR A 136 19.60 -3.89 -14.62
N GLY A 137 19.25 -3.12 -13.60
CA GLY A 137 18.83 -1.73 -13.75
C GLY A 137 18.36 -1.15 -12.41
N TYR A 138 17.70 0.00 -12.46
CA TYR A 138 17.35 0.80 -11.29
C TYR A 138 15.89 0.53 -10.88
N PRO A 139 15.64 -0.17 -9.75
CA PRO A 139 14.29 -0.53 -9.35
C PRO A 139 13.57 0.68 -8.73
N ASN A 140 12.32 0.90 -9.14
CA ASN A 140 11.41 1.86 -8.52
C ASN A 140 10.97 1.34 -7.14
N LEU A 141 10.54 2.23 -6.24
CA LEU A 141 9.95 1.90 -4.94
C LEU A 141 8.82 0.86 -5.07
N LYS A 142 7.94 0.99 -6.08
CA LYS A 142 6.85 0.01 -6.31
C LYS A 142 7.40 -1.39 -6.58
N SER A 143 8.37 -1.52 -7.49
CA SER A 143 8.99 -2.82 -7.82
C SER A 143 9.83 -3.39 -6.67
N THR A 144 10.51 -2.52 -5.89
CA THR A 144 11.24 -2.90 -4.67
C THR A 144 10.29 -3.45 -3.61
N ARG A 145 9.16 -2.77 -3.38
CA ARG A 145 8.08 -3.19 -2.48
C ARG A 145 7.45 -4.52 -2.91
N GLU A 146 7.10 -4.66 -4.19
CA GLU A 146 6.51 -5.89 -4.74
C GLU A 146 7.46 -7.10 -4.65
N LEU A 147 8.76 -6.90 -4.91
CA LEU A 147 9.77 -7.95 -4.74
C LEU A 147 9.84 -8.44 -3.28
N ILE A 148 9.90 -7.51 -2.32
CA ILE A 148 10.03 -7.85 -0.89
C ILE A 148 8.74 -8.51 -0.36
N TYR A 149 7.55 -8.01 -0.68
CA TYR A 149 6.30 -8.63 -0.23
C TYR A 149 5.96 -9.95 -0.95
N LYS A 150 6.16 -10.08 -2.27
CA LYS A 150 5.76 -11.30 -3.02
C LYS A 150 6.81 -12.43 -3.01
N ARG A 151 8.11 -12.09 -2.90
CA ARG A 151 9.22 -13.05 -3.06
C ARG A 151 10.29 -12.92 -1.96
N GLY A 152 10.07 -12.11 -0.92
CA GLY A 152 11.01 -11.89 0.17
C GLY A 152 11.14 -13.07 1.13
N PHE A 153 12.38 -13.50 1.36
CA PHE A 153 12.74 -14.45 2.41
C PHE A 153 13.86 -13.86 3.28
N GLY A 154 13.72 -13.98 4.59
CA GLY A 154 14.74 -13.62 5.57
C GLY A 154 15.73 -14.77 5.82
N LYS A 155 16.99 -14.42 6.04
CA LYS A 155 18.08 -15.32 6.41
C LYS A 155 18.23 -15.36 7.93
N ILE A 156 17.47 -16.23 8.58
CA ILE A 156 17.41 -16.35 10.05
C ILE A 156 18.14 -17.62 10.46
N ASN A 157 19.11 -17.54 11.38
CA ASN A 157 19.93 -18.69 11.81
C ASN A 157 20.57 -19.48 10.64
N LYS A 158 20.95 -18.78 9.57
CA LYS A 158 21.41 -19.31 8.26
C LYS A 158 20.36 -20.08 7.45
N GLN A 159 19.16 -20.32 7.98
CA GLN A 159 18.01 -20.88 7.28
C GLN A 159 17.29 -19.80 6.45
N ARG A 160 16.46 -20.24 5.50
CA ARG A 160 15.61 -19.38 4.66
C ARG A 160 14.17 -19.46 5.18
N ILE A 161 13.63 -18.34 5.66
CA ILE A 161 12.27 -18.25 6.22
C ILE A 161 11.48 -17.17 5.46
N ALA A 162 10.21 -17.41 5.15
CA ALA A 162 9.35 -16.43 4.49
C ALA A 162 9.09 -15.21 5.40
N LEU A 163 8.95 -14.02 4.84
CA LEU A 163 8.68 -12.79 5.61
C LEU A 163 7.17 -12.62 5.88
N THR A 164 6.60 -13.48 6.73
CA THR A 164 5.19 -13.41 7.15
C THR A 164 4.94 -12.29 8.16
N ASP A 165 5.80 -12.16 9.17
CA ASP A 165 5.59 -11.32 10.34
C ASP A 165 6.74 -10.33 10.54
N ASN A 166 6.42 -9.08 10.90
CA ASN A 166 7.43 -8.08 11.27
C ASN A 166 8.37 -8.56 12.40
N SER A 167 7.89 -9.43 13.30
CA SER A 167 8.72 -10.02 14.36
C SER A 167 9.90 -10.86 13.83
N LEU A 168 9.90 -11.27 12.57
CA LEU A 168 11.01 -11.97 11.92
C LEU A 168 12.11 -11.00 11.46
N VAL A 169 11.73 -9.77 11.08
CA VAL A 169 12.64 -8.68 10.72
C VAL A 169 13.28 -8.12 11.97
N GLU A 170 12.45 -7.73 12.96
CA GLU A 170 12.87 -7.15 14.24
C GLU A 170 13.91 -8.00 14.99
N LYS A 171 13.73 -9.34 15.04
CA LYS A 171 14.66 -10.28 15.70
C LYS A 171 16.09 -10.24 15.14
N VAL A 172 16.28 -9.85 13.89
CA VAL A 172 17.60 -9.79 13.23
C VAL A 172 18.10 -8.36 13.05
N LEU A 173 17.22 -7.46 12.61
CA LEU A 173 17.59 -6.10 12.20
C LEU A 173 17.14 -4.99 13.16
N GLY A 174 16.38 -5.30 14.23
CA GLY A 174 15.98 -4.29 15.24
C GLY A 174 17.16 -3.61 15.94
N LYS A 175 18.33 -4.27 15.98
CA LYS A 175 19.61 -3.69 16.43
C LYS A 175 20.08 -2.48 15.61
N PHE A 176 19.58 -2.35 14.38
CA PHE A 176 19.87 -1.28 13.43
C PHE A 176 18.69 -0.31 13.26
N GLY A 177 17.67 -0.39 14.13
CA GLY A 177 16.45 0.42 14.06
C GLY A 177 15.42 -0.02 13.00
N ILE A 178 15.67 -1.13 12.29
CA ILE A 178 14.76 -1.68 11.26
C ILE A 178 13.80 -2.66 11.94
N ILE A 179 12.54 -2.27 12.12
CA ILE A 179 11.57 -3.00 12.94
C ILE A 179 10.54 -3.72 12.06
N CYS A 180 10.08 -3.08 10.99
CA CYS A 180 9.06 -3.61 10.08
C CYS A 180 9.55 -3.75 8.62
N ILE A 181 8.73 -4.40 7.80
CA ILE A 181 9.03 -4.61 6.38
C ILE A 181 9.11 -3.28 5.60
N GLU A 182 8.36 -2.24 5.99
CA GLU A 182 8.42 -0.94 5.30
C GLU A 182 9.70 -0.15 5.64
N ASP A 183 10.23 -0.28 6.88
CA ASP A 183 11.58 0.21 7.22
C ASP A 183 12.65 -0.50 6.37
N LEU A 184 12.51 -1.82 6.17
CA LEU A 184 13.41 -2.62 5.34
C LEU A 184 13.34 -2.23 3.86
N ILE A 185 12.14 -1.92 3.33
CA ILE A 185 11.96 -1.38 1.97
C ILE A 185 12.62 0.00 1.85
N HIS A 186 12.43 0.88 2.84
CA HIS A 186 13.05 2.20 2.85
C HIS A 186 14.59 2.13 2.86
N GLU A 187 15.18 1.38 3.80
CA GLU A 187 16.63 1.24 3.94
C GLU A 187 17.28 0.67 2.66
N VAL A 188 16.61 -0.30 2.00
CA VAL A 188 17.04 -0.84 0.70
C VAL A 188 16.93 0.22 -0.40
N PHE A 189 15.81 0.95 -0.49
CA PHE A 189 15.55 1.89 -1.58
C PHE A 189 16.37 3.19 -1.50
N THR A 190 16.44 3.83 -0.33
CA THR A 190 17.22 5.07 -0.12
C THR A 190 18.73 4.82 -0.01
N CYS A 191 19.09 3.54 0.19
CA CYS A 191 20.45 3.01 0.30
C CYS A 191 21.22 3.53 1.52
N GLY A 192 20.57 3.43 2.68
CA GLY A 192 20.99 3.96 3.98
C GLY A 192 22.25 3.33 4.60
N PRO A 193 22.53 3.65 5.88
CA PRO A 193 23.77 3.26 6.57
C PRO A 193 23.89 1.74 6.82
N HIS A 194 22.77 1.03 6.92
CA HIS A 194 22.66 -0.40 7.22
C HIS A 194 22.13 -1.22 6.03
N PHE A 195 22.19 -0.64 4.81
CA PHE A 195 21.84 -1.31 3.55
C PHE A 195 22.53 -2.67 3.39
N LYS A 196 23.79 -2.81 3.82
CA LYS A 196 24.58 -4.05 3.67
C LYS A 196 24.01 -5.18 4.54
N GLU A 197 23.57 -4.82 5.74
CA GLU A 197 22.98 -5.72 6.73
C GLU A 197 21.57 -6.14 6.27
N ALA A 198 20.76 -5.17 5.83
CA ALA A 198 19.46 -5.40 5.20
C ALA A 198 19.54 -6.32 3.96
N ALA A 199 20.47 -6.02 3.03
CA ALA A 199 20.65 -6.80 1.81
C ALA A 199 21.21 -8.21 2.08
N ASN A 200 21.99 -8.43 3.15
CA ASN A 200 22.48 -9.75 3.57
C ASN A 200 21.41 -10.56 4.33
N PHE A 201 20.52 -9.89 5.08
CA PHE A 201 19.34 -10.50 5.68
C PHE A 201 18.37 -11.01 4.61
N LEU A 202 18.14 -10.24 3.54
CA LEU A 202 17.40 -10.72 2.38
C LEU A 202 18.14 -11.88 1.71
N TRP A 203 17.48 -13.04 1.64
CA TRP A 203 17.91 -14.17 0.82
C TRP A 203 17.78 -13.79 -0.68
N PRO A 204 18.64 -14.27 -1.59
CA PRO A 204 18.47 -14.05 -3.02
C PRO A 204 17.07 -14.44 -3.50
N PHE A 205 16.37 -13.49 -4.13
CA PHE A 205 14.99 -13.67 -4.58
C PHE A 205 14.95 -14.77 -5.64
N GLN A 206 14.16 -15.82 -5.42
CA GLN A 206 13.86 -16.78 -6.49
C GLN A 206 12.68 -16.24 -7.28
N LEU A 207 12.95 -15.87 -8.54
CA LEU A 207 11.98 -15.28 -9.45
C LEU A 207 11.49 -16.34 -10.44
N SER A 208 10.41 -16.01 -11.14
CA SER A 208 9.84 -16.86 -12.20
C SER A 208 10.53 -16.57 -13.53
N SER A 209 10.27 -17.39 -14.55
CA SER A 209 10.46 -16.96 -15.94
C SER A 209 9.59 -15.72 -16.23
N PRO A 210 10.06 -14.79 -17.08
CA PRO A 210 9.24 -13.68 -17.52
C PRO A 210 8.01 -14.16 -18.30
N ASN A 211 6.84 -13.65 -17.94
CA ASN A 211 5.64 -13.76 -18.78
C ASN A 211 5.89 -13.05 -20.12
N GLY A 212 5.65 -13.77 -21.23
CA GLY A 212 6.08 -13.36 -22.58
C GLY A 212 7.46 -13.86 -22.99
N GLY A 213 8.22 -14.51 -22.10
CA GLY A 213 9.52 -15.09 -22.41
C GLY A 213 10.67 -14.07 -22.42
N TYR A 214 11.76 -14.46 -23.08
CA TYR A 214 12.96 -13.64 -23.28
C TYR A 214 13.10 -13.38 -24.79
N THR A 215 13.38 -12.14 -25.18
CA THR A 215 13.58 -11.78 -26.59
C THR A 215 14.83 -12.45 -27.15
N GLN A 216 16.02 -12.11 -26.62
CA GLN A 216 17.30 -12.71 -27.02
C GLN A 216 18.31 -12.63 -25.86
N LYS A 217 18.56 -13.77 -25.20
CA LYS A 217 19.49 -13.90 -24.06
C LYS A 217 20.98 -13.68 -24.38
N LEU A 218 21.33 -13.56 -25.67
CA LEU A 218 22.73 -13.42 -26.13
C LEU A 218 23.09 -11.97 -26.48
N LEU A 219 22.15 -11.19 -27.03
CA LEU A 219 22.35 -9.77 -27.35
C LEU A 219 22.16 -8.88 -26.12
N HIS A 220 22.77 -7.71 -26.15
CA HIS A 220 22.65 -6.68 -25.12
C HIS A 220 21.29 -5.97 -25.22
N PHE A 221 20.79 -5.39 -24.13
CA PHE A 221 19.49 -4.70 -24.13
C PHE A 221 19.42 -3.53 -25.12
N ALA A 222 20.52 -2.81 -25.33
CA ALA A 222 20.62 -1.75 -26.34
C ALA A 222 20.54 -2.26 -27.80
N GLU A 223 20.74 -3.55 -28.02
CA GLU A 223 20.67 -4.23 -29.33
C GLU A 223 19.31 -4.94 -29.52
N GLY A 224 18.34 -4.71 -28.62
CA GLY A 224 17.05 -5.42 -28.58
C GLY A 224 17.09 -6.78 -27.86
N GLY A 225 18.21 -7.12 -27.21
CA GLY A 225 18.37 -8.33 -26.42
C GLY A 225 17.95 -8.21 -24.95
N ASP A 226 18.39 -9.15 -24.13
CA ASP A 226 18.00 -9.25 -22.72
C ASP A 226 19.10 -8.89 -21.71
N HIS A 227 20.37 -8.96 -22.09
CA HIS A 227 21.47 -8.87 -21.12
C HIS A 227 21.94 -7.43 -20.87
N GLY A 228 22.57 -7.22 -19.72
CA GLY A 228 23.15 -5.95 -19.31
C GLY A 228 22.19 -4.93 -18.71
N ASN A 229 22.56 -3.66 -18.81
CA ASN A 229 21.87 -2.57 -18.14
C ASN A 229 20.61 -2.11 -18.90
N ARG A 230 19.45 -2.24 -18.25
CA ARG A 230 18.14 -1.77 -18.73
C ARG A 230 17.73 -0.40 -18.17
N GLY A 231 18.53 0.21 -17.29
CA GLY A 231 18.15 1.47 -16.63
C GLY A 231 16.81 1.34 -15.89
N GLU A 232 15.85 2.22 -16.19
CA GLU A 232 14.50 2.17 -15.59
C GLU A 232 13.61 1.07 -16.20
N GLU A 233 13.92 0.55 -17.39
CA GLU A 233 13.11 -0.49 -18.06
C GLU A 233 13.18 -1.86 -17.37
N ILE A 234 14.11 -2.04 -16.42
CA ILE A 234 14.11 -3.18 -15.50
C ILE A 234 12.77 -3.30 -14.76
N ASN A 235 12.04 -2.19 -14.56
CA ASN A 235 10.75 -2.19 -13.85
C ASN A 235 9.60 -2.82 -14.67
N LYS A 236 9.71 -2.90 -16.00
CA LYS A 236 8.80 -3.72 -16.82
C LYS A 236 9.17 -5.20 -16.70
N PHE A 237 10.46 -5.52 -16.79
CA PHE A 237 10.98 -6.89 -16.62
C PHE A 237 10.67 -7.49 -15.23
N ILE A 238 10.77 -6.69 -14.15
CA ILE A 238 10.41 -7.12 -12.78
C ILE A 238 8.92 -7.50 -12.68
N LYS A 239 8.02 -6.79 -13.38
CA LYS A 239 6.60 -7.15 -13.43
C LYS A 239 6.35 -8.46 -14.18
N GLN A 240 7.14 -8.78 -15.21
CA GLN A 240 7.01 -10.02 -15.98
C GLN A 240 7.51 -11.26 -15.20
N ILE A 241 8.59 -11.13 -14.43
CA ILE A 241 9.20 -12.24 -13.65
C ILE A 241 8.57 -12.42 -12.26
N LEU A 242 7.84 -11.43 -11.75
CA LEU A 242 6.98 -11.58 -10.59
C LEU A 242 5.68 -12.28 -11.00
N PRO A 243 5.13 -13.18 -10.16
CA PRO A 243 3.80 -13.70 -10.41
C PRO A 243 2.79 -12.56 -10.35
N VAL A 244 2.04 -12.41 -11.45
CA VAL A 244 0.67 -11.88 -11.37
C VAL A 244 -0.07 -12.80 -10.40
N ALA A 245 -0.78 -12.22 -9.43
CA ALA A 245 -1.71 -13.04 -8.66
C ALA A 245 -2.82 -13.43 -9.64
N ILE A 246 -2.93 -14.71 -9.97
CA ILE A 246 -4.08 -15.24 -10.68
C ILE A 246 -5.28 -14.86 -9.80
N PRO A 247 -6.22 -14.00 -10.26
CA PRO A 247 -7.43 -13.78 -9.49
C PRO A 247 -8.12 -15.14 -9.33
N PRO A 248 -8.72 -15.45 -8.17
CA PRO A 248 -9.41 -16.72 -7.99
C PRO A 248 -10.39 -16.92 -9.15
N VAL A 249 -10.32 -18.12 -9.74
CA VAL A 249 -10.85 -18.50 -11.06
C VAL A 249 -12.05 -17.65 -11.51
N ALA A 250 -11.93 -17.04 -12.69
CA ALA A 250 -13.03 -16.32 -13.31
C ALA A 250 -14.26 -17.24 -13.39
N MET A 251 -15.31 -16.89 -12.64
CA MET A 251 -16.64 -17.30 -13.03
C MET A 251 -16.93 -16.62 -14.35
N SER A 252 -17.30 -17.40 -15.36
CA SER A 252 -17.79 -16.92 -16.64
C SER A 252 -19.05 -16.09 -16.41
N TYR A 253 -18.93 -14.78 -16.59
CA TYR A 253 -19.99 -13.99 -17.18
C TYR A 253 -19.60 -13.81 -18.63
N ASP A 254 -20.13 -14.70 -19.46
CA ASP A 254 -20.30 -14.42 -20.87
C ASP A 254 -21.45 -13.41 -20.97
N ASP A 255 -21.20 -12.29 -21.65
CA ASP A 255 -22.19 -11.44 -22.32
C ASP A 255 -21.38 -10.45 -23.17
N ASP A 256 -21.19 -10.79 -24.45
CA ASP A 256 -20.77 -9.83 -25.46
C ASP A 256 -21.92 -8.85 -25.71
N ASP A 257 -21.71 -7.54 -25.52
CA ASP A 257 -22.45 -6.58 -26.35
C ASP A 257 -21.80 -5.19 -26.50
N VAL A 258 -21.85 -4.71 -27.74
CA VAL A 258 -21.65 -3.35 -28.29
C VAL A 258 -20.45 -2.48 -27.82
N ASP A 259 -19.53 -2.26 -28.76
CA ASP A 259 -18.55 -1.16 -28.75
C ASP A 259 -19.23 0.21 -28.93
N MET A 260 -19.10 1.10 -27.94
CA MET A 260 -19.48 2.51 -28.00
C MET A 260 -18.44 3.38 -27.28
N GLY A 261 -17.70 4.20 -28.04
CA GLY A 261 -16.66 5.08 -27.48
C GLY A 261 -17.23 6.25 -26.67
N GLY A 262 -16.86 6.34 -25.39
CA GLY A 262 -17.28 7.42 -24.50
C GLY A 262 -16.29 7.69 -23.36
N SER A 263 -16.09 8.99 -23.06
CA SER A 263 -15.28 9.60 -21.98
C SER A 263 -14.80 8.72 -20.80
N THR A 264 -13.49 8.75 -20.53
CA THR A 264 -12.88 8.20 -19.30
C THR A 264 -13.17 9.06 -18.06
N SER A 265 -14.41 9.04 -17.57
CA SER A 265 -14.83 9.84 -16.40
C SER A 265 -16.02 9.22 -15.64
N ALA A 266 -15.84 8.02 -15.08
CA ALA A 266 -16.86 7.34 -14.25
C ALA A 266 -16.33 6.75 -12.92
N TRP A 267 -15.03 6.89 -12.63
CA TRP A 267 -14.37 6.27 -11.47
C TRP A 267 -13.95 7.25 -10.35
N HIS A 268 -14.38 8.52 -10.41
CA HIS A 268 -14.00 9.55 -9.44
C HIS A 268 -15.12 10.02 -8.49
N ASP A 269 -16.38 9.68 -8.78
CA ASP A 269 -17.54 10.24 -8.06
C ASP A 269 -18.29 9.26 -7.14
N MET A 270 -17.75 8.06 -6.91
CA MET A 270 -18.21 7.20 -5.79
C MET A 270 -17.97 7.93 -4.47
N HIS A 271 -19.06 8.28 -3.78
CA HIS A 271 -18.97 9.00 -2.51
C HIS A 271 -18.58 8.03 -1.39
N ASN A 272 -18.09 8.56 -0.26
CA ASN A 272 -17.66 7.73 0.88
C ASN A 272 -18.80 6.81 1.40
N HIS A 273 -20.06 7.17 1.21
CA HIS A 273 -21.22 6.35 1.57
C HIS A 273 -21.31 5.05 0.76
N ASP A 274 -21.08 5.09 -0.56
CA ASP A 274 -21.21 3.90 -1.43
C ASP A 274 -20.16 2.83 -1.07
N LEU A 275 -18.93 3.28 -0.78
CA LEU A 275 -17.87 2.42 -0.26
C LEU A 275 -18.24 1.80 1.11
N MET A 276 -18.93 2.56 1.97
CA MET A 276 -19.35 2.09 3.29
C MET A 276 -20.49 1.07 3.17
N ILE A 277 -21.50 1.34 2.33
CA ILE A 277 -22.62 0.44 2.04
C ILE A 277 -22.13 -0.88 1.43
N CYS A 278 -21.24 -0.83 0.43
CA CYS A 278 -20.65 -2.05 -0.15
C CYS A 278 -19.76 -2.84 0.82
N MET A 279 -19.13 -2.19 1.81
CA MET A 279 -18.41 -2.91 2.87
C MET A 279 -19.37 -3.54 3.89
N LEU A 280 -20.44 -2.84 4.28
CA LEU A 280 -21.47 -3.34 5.19
C LEU A 280 -22.21 -4.54 4.59
N GLN A 281 -22.74 -4.42 3.37
CA GLN A 281 -23.41 -5.51 2.65
C GLN A 281 -22.52 -6.76 2.53
N ARG A 282 -21.25 -6.59 2.16
CA ARG A 282 -20.29 -7.70 2.03
C ARG A 282 -19.97 -8.36 3.38
N ASN A 283 -19.92 -7.60 4.47
CA ASN A 283 -19.78 -8.16 5.82
C ASN A 283 -21.03 -8.96 6.23
N VAL A 284 -22.23 -8.39 6.06
CA VAL A 284 -23.51 -9.05 6.39
C VAL A 284 -23.69 -10.35 5.61
N GLN A 285 -23.35 -10.39 4.31
CA GLN A 285 -23.37 -11.64 3.53
C GLN A 285 -22.38 -12.70 4.04
N CYS A 286 -21.17 -12.31 4.45
CA CYS A 286 -20.23 -13.25 5.06
C CYS A 286 -20.73 -13.80 6.42
N GLU A 287 -21.39 -12.99 7.24
CA GLU A 287 -21.98 -13.45 8.51
C GLU A 287 -23.20 -14.34 8.28
N LEU A 288 -24.09 -14.01 7.35
CA LEU A 288 -25.22 -14.85 6.96
C LEU A 288 -24.77 -16.22 6.42
N GLU A 289 -23.71 -16.28 5.61
CA GLU A 289 -23.11 -17.56 5.20
C GLU A 289 -22.53 -18.34 6.38
N GLY A 290 -21.88 -17.68 7.33
CA GLY A 290 -21.36 -18.30 8.55
C GLY A 290 -22.48 -18.90 9.41
N LEU A 291 -23.55 -18.14 9.62
CA LEU A 291 -24.76 -18.58 10.31
C LEU A 291 -25.41 -19.78 9.60
N ARG A 292 -25.58 -19.72 8.27
CA ARG A 292 -26.16 -20.82 7.47
C ARG A 292 -25.35 -22.12 7.58
N LYS A 293 -24.01 -22.02 7.61
CA LYS A 293 -23.11 -23.16 7.81
C LYS A 293 -23.20 -23.73 9.24
N MET A 294 -23.28 -22.88 10.26
CA MET A 294 -23.48 -23.32 11.65
C MET A 294 -24.86 -23.97 11.89
N LEU A 295 -25.92 -23.43 11.30
CA LEU A 295 -27.28 -23.98 11.39
C LEU A 295 -27.36 -25.38 10.76
N HIS A 296 -26.66 -25.60 9.64
CA HIS A 296 -26.56 -26.92 9.03
C HIS A 296 -25.82 -27.93 9.92
N ILE A 297 -24.73 -27.50 10.57
CA ILE A 297 -24.00 -28.34 11.55
C ILE A 297 -24.90 -28.70 12.74
N GLN A 298 -25.65 -27.75 13.30
CA GLN A 298 -26.60 -28.04 14.40
C GLN A 298 -27.71 -29.01 13.98
N ALA A 299 -28.23 -28.90 12.75
CA ALA A 299 -29.20 -29.86 12.22
C ALA A 299 -28.62 -31.28 12.10
N MET A 300 -27.33 -31.42 11.75
CA MET A 300 -26.64 -32.70 11.77
C MET A 300 -26.41 -33.23 13.20
N GLU A 301 -26.04 -32.38 14.16
CA GLU A 301 -25.87 -32.79 15.56
C GLU A 301 -27.17 -33.32 16.19
N VAL A 302 -28.32 -32.70 15.91
CA VAL A 302 -29.64 -33.20 16.38
C VAL A 302 -29.92 -34.59 15.81
N LYS A 303 -29.62 -34.83 14.52
CA LYS A 303 -29.77 -36.15 13.88
C LYS A 303 -28.84 -37.20 14.51
N TRP A 304 -27.60 -36.85 14.80
CA TRP A 304 -26.65 -37.72 15.50
C TRP A 304 -27.07 -38.02 16.94
N ARG A 305 -27.64 -37.06 17.68
CA ARG A 305 -28.20 -37.31 19.02
C ARG A 305 -29.38 -38.28 19.00
N GLY A 306 -30.27 -38.18 18.00
CA GLY A 306 -31.38 -39.12 17.83
C GLY A 306 -30.89 -40.57 17.66
N ILE A 307 -29.91 -40.78 16.78
CA ILE A 307 -29.29 -42.10 16.53
C ILE A 307 -28.62 -42.65 17.81
N ALA A 308 -27.88 -41.80 18.53
CA ALA A 308 -27.22 -42.19 19.78
C ALA A 308 -28.21 -42.58 20.89
N HIS A 309 -29.40 -41.95 20.95
CA HIS A 309 -30.45 -42.34 21.89
C HIS A 309 -31.08 -43.70 21.54
N GLN A 310 -31.35 -43.97 20.26
CA GLN A 310 -31.87 -45.30 19.84
C GLN A 310 -30.90 -46.42 20.23
N GLN A 311 -29.60 -46.26 19.96
CA GLN A 311 -28.59 -47.25 20.35
C GLN A 311 -28.45 -47.41 21.88
N ALA A 312 -28.66 -46.33 22.65
CA ALA A 312 -28.62 -46.36 24.11
C ALA A 312 -29.87 -46.98 24.77
N ASP A 313 -30.98 -47.11 24.03
CA ASP A 313 -32.18 -47.83 24.48
C ASP A 313 -32.12 -49.32 24.09
N GLU A 314 -31.57 -49.69 22.92
CA GLU A 314 -31.34 -51.11 22.53
C GLU A 314 -30.46 -51.85 23.55
N ILE A 315 -29.39 -51.21 24.03
CA ILE A 315 -28.46 -51.79 25.02
C ILE A 315 -29.15 -52.07 26.38
N ARG A 316 -30.30 -51.44 26.67
CA ARG A 316 -30.96 -51.52 27.99
C ARG A 316 -31.79 -52.79 28.22
N TYR A 317 -31.96 -53.62 27.19
CA TYR A 317 -32.83 -54.82 27.24
C TYR A 317 -32.08 -56.17 27.31
N LEU A 318 -30.75 -56.18 27.45
CA LEU A 318 -29.97 -57.41 27.64
C LEU A 318 -29.88 -57.79 29.14
N PRO A 319 -30.26 -59.02 29.55
CA PRO A 319 -30.20 -59.45 30.94
C PRO A 319 -28.76 -59.70 31.39
N MET A 320 -28.23 -58.84 32.26
CA MET A 320 -26.87 -58.96 32.79
C MET A 320 -26.81 -59.74 34.12
N PRO A 321 -25.79 -60.60 34.33
CA PRO A 321 -25.58 -61.28 35.62
C PRO A 321 -25.21 -60.33 36.77
N THR A 322 -25.50 -60.76 38.00
CA THR A 322 -25.23 -60.03 39.24
C THR A 322 -23.73 -59.93 39.55
N GLY A 323 -23.10 -58.83 39.11
CA GLY A 323 -21.72 -58.50 39.50
C GLY A 323 -21.17 -57.16 38.99
N MET A 324 -21.60 -56.69 37.81
CA MET A 324 -20.98 -55.55 37.12
C MET A 324 -21.55 -54.15 37.46
N TYR A 325 -22.34 -54.05 38.54
CA TYR A 325 -23.21 -52.88 38.77
C TYR A 325 -22.47 -51.57 39.12
N SER A 326 -21.23 -51.62 39.61
CA SER A 326 -20.44 -50.43 39.95
C SER A 326 -19.80 -49.76 38.74
N MET A 327 -19.11 -50.51 37.88
CA MET A 327 -18.42 -49.96 36.71
C MET A 327 -19.41 -49.31 35.73
N ALA A 328 -20.58 -49.92 35.54
CA ALA A 328 -21.66 -49.35 34.73
C ALA A 328 -22.22 -48.02 35.29
N GLN A 329 -22.15 -47.80 36.61
CA GLN A 329 -22.56 -46.54 37.23
C GLN A 329 -21.51 -45.44 37.05
N ASP A 330 -20.21 -45.76 37.18
CA ASP A 330 -19.13 -44.81 36.95
C ASP A 330 -19.07 -44.34 35.48
N GLU A 331 -19.13 -45.26 34.51
CA GLU A 331 -19.19 -44.96 33.08
C GLU A 331 -20.44 -44.14 32.72
N SER A 332 -21.60 -44.47 33.32
CA SER A 332 -22.81 -43.66 33.19
C SER A 332 -22.63 -42.25 33.75
N SER A 333 -21.82 -42.08 34.80
CA SER A 333 -21.53 -40.76 35.39
C SER A 333 -20.66 -39.89 34.48
N ASP A 334 -19.66 -40.47 33.81
CA ASP A 334 -18.75 -39.72 32.92
C ASP A 334 -19.42 -39.41 31.57
N LEU A 335 -20.25 -40.31 31.06
CA LEU A 335 -21.14 -40.01 29.91
C LEU A 335 -22.08 -38.83 30.23
N LYS A 336 -22.69 -38.78 31.42
CA LYS A 336 -23.53 -37.66 31.85
C LYS A 336 -22.75 -36.34 31.98
N LYS A 337 -21.50 -36.37 32.48
CA LYS A 337 -20.62 -35.18 32.50
C LYS A 337 -20.30 -34.71 31.08
N ALA A 338 -19.93 -35.61 30.18
CA ALA A 338 -19.59 -35.28 28.79
C ALA A 338 -20.79 -34.70 28.01
N VAL A 339 -22.01 -35.20 28.25
CA VAL A 339 -23.26 -34.60 27.70
C VAL A 339 -23.47 -33.20 28.28
N ALA A 340 -23.38 -33.01 29.60
CA ALA A 340 -23.56 -31.71 30.23
C ALA A 340 -22.50 -30.66 29.82
N GLU A 341 -21.27 -31.08 29.48
CA GLU A 341 -20.25 -30.18 28.90
C GLU A 341 -20.58 -29.80 27.45
N LYS A 342 -21.05 -30.75 26.62
CA LYS A 342 -21.53 -30.45 25.26
C LYS A 342 -22.75 -29.54 25.25
N ASP A 343 -23.68 -29.70 26.19
CA ASP A 343 -24.89 -28.88 26.27
C ASP A 343 -24.56 -27.43 26.66
N LYS A 344 -23.62 -27.22 27.59
CA LYS A 344 -23.05 -25.89 27.89
C LYS A 344 -22.35 -25.26 26.67
N ALA A 345 -21.65 -26.06 25.86
CA ALA A 345 -21.02 -25.56 24.63
C ALA A 345 -22.07 -25.13 23.58
N ILE A 346 -23.16 -25.90 23.43
CA ILE A 346 -24.29 -25.52 22.56
C ILE A 346 -24.99 -24.25 23.07
N GLU A 347 -25.14 -24.10 24.38
CA GLU A 347 -25.77 -22.90 24.97
C GLU A 347 -24.91 -21.64 24.78
N LEU A 348 -23.58 -21.75 24.91
CA LEU A 348 -22.64 -20.68 24.52
C LEU A 348 -22.75 -20.33 23.03
N LEU A 349 -22.86 -21.32 22.14
CA LEU A 349 -23.07 -21.09 20.70
C LEU A 349 -24.42 -20.41 20.41
N ARG A 350 -25.50 -20.81 21.08
CA ARG A 350 -26.83 -20.15 20.99
C ARG A 350 -26.79 -18.70 21.49
N ASN A 351 -25.98 -18.40 22.52
CA ASN A 351 -25.81 -17.05 23.03
C ASN A 351 -25.02 -16.16 22.05
N GLY A 352 -23.95 -16.69 21.45
CA GLY A 352 -23.25 -16.01 20.36
C GLY A 352 -24.13 -15.77 19.13
N LEU A 353 -24.96 -16.75 18.76
CA LEU A 353 -25.92 -16.63 17.65
C LEU A 353 -26.96 -15.52 17.90
N ARG A 354 -27.48 -15.42 19.13
CA ARG A 354 -28.40 -14.33 19.53
C ARG A 354 -27.73 -12.96 19.48
N GLN A 355 -26.47 -12.85 19.92
CA GLN A 355 -25.71 -11.60 19.85
C GLN A 355 -25.43 -11.17 18.40
N ALA A 356 -25.06 -12.10 17.52
CA ALA A 356 -24.86 -11.81 16.10
C ALA A 356 -26.16 -11.35 15.40
N LEU A 357 -27.28 -12.03 15.68
CA LEU A 357 -28.58 -11.68 15.09
C LEU A 357 -29.07 -10.30 15.58
N GLN A 358 -28.79 -9.93 16.84
CA GLN A 358 -29.13 -8.60 17.36
C GLN A 358 -28.21 -7.48 16.82
N LEU A 359 -26.96 -7.78 16.46
CA LEU A 359 -26.08 -6.85 15.73
C LEU A 359 -26.53 -6.67 14.26
N ALA A 360 -27.00 -7.74 13.61
CA ALA A 360 -27.51 -7.67 12.24
C ALA A 360 -28.73 -6.75 12.13
N LEU A 361 -29.66 -6.80 13.10
CA LEU A 361 -30.84 -5.92 13.13
C LEU A 361 -30.46 -4.44 13.23
N VAL A 362 -29.50 -4.08 14.10
CA VAL A 362 -28.98 -2.70 14.19
C VAL A 362 -28.37 -2.24 12.86
N HIS A 363 -27.68 -3.14 12.15
CA HIS A 363 -27.14 -2.84 10.82
C HIS A 363 -28.19 -2.68 9.71
N GLU A 364 -29.40 -3.25 9.86
CA GLU A 364 -30.52 -2.96 8.95
C GLU A 364 -31.12 -1.56 9.21
N GLU A 365 -31.23 -1.14 10.48
CA GLU A 365 -31.67 0.21 10.86
C GLU A 365 -30.69 1.31 10.37
N ASP A 366 -29.38 1.10 10.53
CA ASP A 366 -28.34 1.98 9.97
C ASP A 366 -28.45 2.10 8.43
N LEU A 367 -28.73 0.99 7.74
CA LEU A 367 -28.86 0.94 6.28
C LEU A 367 -30.11 1.70 5.78
N ALA A 368 -31.23 1.59 6.50
CA ALA A 368 -32.44 2.31 6.18
C ALA A 368 -32.25 3.84 6.28
N MET A 369 -31.60 4.32 7.34
CA MET A 369 -31.27 5.75 7.48
C MET A 369 -30.34 6.24 6.37
N ALA A 370 -29.32 5.44 5.99
CA ALA A 370 -28.39 5.82 4.93
C ALA A 370 -29.06 5.95 3.53
N LEU A 371 -30.15 5.22 3.27
CA LEU A 371 -30.90 5.29 2.01
C LEU A 371 -31.82 6.52 1.95
N ASP A 372 -32.58 6.81 3.01
CA ASP A 372 -33.39 8.04 3.14
C ASP A 372 -32.52 9.31 2.99
N GLN A 373 -31.29 9.27 3.53
CA GLN A 373 -30.34 10.36 3.42
C GLN A 373 -29.78 10.50 1.99
N ARG A 374 -29.63 9.41 1.23
CA ARG A 374 -29.25 9.43 -0.20
C ARG A 374 -30.34 10.04 -1.07
N GLU A 375 -31.61 9.68 -0.87
CA GLU A 375 -32.72 10.25 -1.66
C GLU A 375 -32.80 11.77 -1.50
N LYS A 376 -32.56 12.28 -0.28
CA LYS A 376 -32.51 13.72 0.01
C LYS A 376 -31.33 14.41 -0.67
N GLU A 377 -30.16 13.77 -0.73
CA GLU A 377 -29.02 14.30 -1.50
C GLU A 377 -29.28 14.30 -3.00
N GLU A 378 -29.91 13.27 -3.57
CA GLU A 378 -30.22 13.20 -5.01
C GLU A 378 -31.26 14.23 -5.42
N GLN A 379 -32.30 14.46 -4.60
CA GLN A 379 -33.25 15.56 -4.80
C GLN A 379 -32.55 16.93 -4.76
N TRP A 380 -31.61 17.14 -3.83
CA TRP A 380 -30.85 18.39 -3.73
C TRP A 380 -29.92 18.62 -4.93
N ARG A 381 -29.19 17.58 -5.36
CA ARG A 381 -28.34 17.61 -6.56
C ARG A 381 -29.17 17.93 -7.81
N GLY A 382 -30.33 17.29 -7.98
CA GLY A 382 -31.25 17.55 -9.08
C GLY A 382 -31.74 19.01 -9.15
N MET A 383 -32.06 19.63 -8.01
CA MET A 383 -32.40 21.06 -7.95
C MET A 383 -31.24 21.96 -8.37
N VAL A 384 -30.02 21.68 -7.88
CA VAL A 384 -28.80 22.44 -8.23
C VAL A 384 -28.46 22.31 -9.72
N GLU A 385 -28.59 21.11 -10.29
CA GLU A 385 -28.39 20.89 -11.73
C GLU A 385 -29.43 21.60 -12.61
N ALA A 386 -30.70 21.62 -12.19
CA ALA A 386 -31.74 22.35 -12.89
C ALA A 386 -31.48 23.87 -12.87
N GLN A 387 -31.06 24.40 -11.72
CA GLN A 387 -30.68 25.81 -11.57
C GLN A 387 -29.45 26.17 -12.41
N ASN A 388 -28.44 25.29 -12.46
CA ASN A 388 -27.25 25.48 -13.29
C ASN A 388 -27.57 25.40 -14.80
N ARG A 389 -28.47 24.51 -15.23
CA ARG A 389 -28.95 24.48 -16.63
C ARG A 389 -29.63 25.78 -17.01
N GLN A 390 -30.58 26.27 -16.19
CA GLN A 390 -31.25 27.57 -16.43
C GLN A 390 -30.28 28.76 -16.49
N LEU A 391 -29.18 28.73 -15.73
CA LEU A 391 -28.12 29.74 -15.83
C LEU A 391 -27.33 29.63 -17.15
N HIS A 392 -27.04 28.41 -17.61
CA HIS A 392 -26.36 28.16 -18.88
C HIS A 392 -27.20 28.57 -20.09
N ASP A 393 -28.50 28.27 -20.06
CA ASP A 393 -29.44 28.64 -21.13
C ASP A 393 -29.54 30.17 -21.27
N ARG A 394 -29.62 30.91 -20.16
CA ARG A 394 -29.61 32.39 -20.15
C ARG A 394 -28.31 32.97 -20.69
N LEU A 395 -27.16 32.44 -20.27
CA LEU A 395 -25.85 32.88 -20.79
C LEU A 395 -25.72 32.63 -22.30
N THR A 396 -26.29 31.52 -22.78
CA THR A 396 -26.31 31.18 -24.21
C THR A 396 -27.22 32.13 -25.00
N GLN A 397 -28.42 32.42 -24.49
CA GLN A 397 -29.33 33.41 -25.07
C GLN A 397 -28.72 34.83 -25.10
N GLU A 398 -28.07 35.26 -24.01
CA GLU A 398 -27.33 36.53 -23.97
C GLU A 398 -26.18 36.57 -24.98
N SER A 399 -25.47 35.45 -25.16
CA SER A 399 -24.38 35.35 -26.13
C SER A 399 -24.91 35.46 -27.57
N GLN A 400 -26.02 34.77 -27.88
CA GLN A 400 -26.66 34.84 -29.19
C GLN A 400 -27.16 36.25 -29.50
N ALA A 401 -27.90 36.89 -28.58
CA ALA A 401 -28.39 38.26 -28.77
C ALA A 401 -27.24 39.28 -28.99
N LYS A 402 -26.08 39.09 -28.35
CA LYS A 402 -24.89 39.93 -28.59
C LYS A 402 -24.29 39.69 -29.98
N ALA A 403 -24.26 38.44 -30.46
CA ALA A 403 -23.82 38.11 -31.81
C ALA A 403 -24.77 38.67 -32.88
N ASP A 404 -26.09 38.55 -32.68
CA ASP A 404 -27.11 39.04 -33.62
C ASP A 404 -27.07 40.58 -33.74
N MET A 405 -26.87 41.30 -32.62
CA MET A 405 -26.63 42.75 -32.64
C MET A 405 -25.33 43.11 -33.39
N GLN A 406 -24.25 42.35 -33.23
CA GLN A 406 -23.00 42.58 -33.96
C GLN A 406 -23.16 42.33 -35.47
N ALA A 407 -23.85 41.25 -35.87
CA ALA A 407 -24.16 40.97 -37.27
C ALA A 407 -25.03 42.08 -37.90
N THR A 408 -26.02 42.58 -37.15
CA THR A 408 -26.87 43.70 -37.56
C THR A 408 -26.05 44.99 -37.75
N LEU A 409 -25.14 45.31 -36.82
CA LEU A 409 -24.26 46.47 -36.92
C LEU A 409 -23.32 46.40 -38.13
N VAL A 410 -22.73 45.22 -38.39
CA VAL A 410 -21.86 44.99 -39.57
C VAL A 410 -22.64 45.16 -40.88
N SER A 411 -23.86 44.65 -40.96
CA SER A 411 -24.74 44.81 -42.14
C SER A 411 -25.07 46.30 -42.40
N VAL A 412 -25.44 47.05 -41.35
CA VAL A 412 -25.70 48.50 -41.46
C VAL A 412 -24.47 49.28 -41.91
N LEU A 413 -23.27 48.91 -41.46
CA LEU A 413 -22.02 49.53 -41.91
C LEU A 413 -21.71 49.20 -43.38
N GLN A 414 -21.98 47.98 -43.83
CA GLN A 414 -21.77 47.55 -45.22
C GLN A 414 -22.74 48.21 -46.21
N HIS A 415 -23.99 48.47 -45.82
CA HIS A 415 -24.96 49.18 -46.68
C HIS A 415 -24.72 50.70 -46.77
N ASN A 416 -23.93 51.30 -45.87
CA ASN A 416 -23.63 52.74 -45.88
C ASN A 416 -22.22 53.08 -46.42
N ALA A 417 -21.51 52.11 -47.03
CA ALA A 417 -20.19 52.33 -47.60
C ALA A 417 -20.27 53.03 -48.98
N PRO A 418 -19.69 54.23 -49.17
CA PRO A 418 -19.68 54.90 -50.47
C PRO A 418 -18.71 54.22 -51.47
N PRO A 419 -19.03 54.20 -52.78
CA PRO A 419 -18.17 53.57 -53.78
C PRO A 419 -16.87 54.37 -54.00
N MET A 420 -15.73 53.68 -54.06
CA MET A 420 -14.43 54.30 -54.34
C MET A 420 -14.16 54.43 -55.85
N PRO A 421 -13.50 55.53 -56.30
CA PRO A 421 -13.08 55.72 -57.68
C PRO A 421 -11.80 54.94 -58.03
N PRO A 422 -11.54 54.66 -59.32
CA PRO A 422 -10.27 54.07 -59.78
C PRO A 422 -9.11 55.07 -59.70
N ALA A 423 -7.90 54.58 -59.45
CA ALA A 423 -6.68 55.38 -59.35
C ALA A 423 -5.87 55.37 -60.67
N HIS A 424 -5.25 56.51 -61.00
CA HIS A 424 -4.22 56.66 -62.02
C HIS A 424 -3.00 57.39 -61.43
N GLU A 425 -1.86 57.31 -62.13
CA GLU A 425 -0.56 57.81 -61.66
C GLU A 425 -0.45 59.34 -61.67
N ASN A 426 0.26 59.94 -60.69
CA ASN A 426 1.61 60.48 -60.95
C ASN A 426 2.41 60.94 -59.71
N VAL A 427 3.66 61.33 -59.96
CA VAL A 427 4.69 61.97 -59.11
C VAL A 427 4.12 63.04 -58.13
N ASP A 428 4.69 63.34 -56.95
CA ASP A 428 6.05 63.84 -56.71
C ASP A 428 6.43 63.90 -55.19
N ALA A 429 7.62 64.42 -54.84
CA ALA A 429 8.23 64.31 -53.50
C ALA A 429 8.04 65.50 -52.52
N VAL A 430 8.25 65.25 -51.20
CA VAL A 430 9.05 66.09 -50.28
C VAL A 430 9.35 65.32 -48.96
N ARG A 431 10.41 65.72 -48.24
CA ARG A 431 11.08 64.99 -47.14
C ARG A 431 11.05 65.79 -45.82
N ALA A 432 10.64 65.17 -44.71
CA ALA A 432 10.70 65.76 -43.36
C ALA A 432 10.97 64.70 -42.27
N THR A 433 11.45 65.11 -41.09
CA THR A 433 11.99 64.25 -40.01
C THR A 433 11.10 64.21 -38.75
N PRO A 434 11.19 63.16 -37.89
CA PRO A 434 10.31 62.98 -36.73
C PRO A 434 10.87 63.55 -35.42
N ILE A 435 10.05 64.31 -34.65
CA ILE A 435 10.38 64.77 -33.28
C ILE A 435 9.14 64.74 -32.34
N CYS A 436 9.23 63.88 -31.30
CA CYS A 436 8.58 63.93 -29.97
C CYS A 436 7.04 64.02 -29.78
N ALA A 437 6.60 63.71 -28.54
CA ALA A 437 5.20 63.63 -28.07
C ALA A 437 4.97 64.54 -26.83
N PRO A 438 3.73 64.66 -26.31
CA PRO A 438 3.49 64.18 -24.94
C PRO A 438 2.09 63.51 -24.69
N LYS A 439 1.57 63.56 -23.45
CA LYS A 439 0.90 62.45 -22.71
C LYS A 439 -0.37 62.91 -21.94
N LEU A 440 -1.18 61.94 -21.45
CA LEU A 440 -2.24 62.04 -20.39
C LEU A 440 -3.58 62.71 -20.83
N GLN A 441 -4.78 62.42 -20.26
CA GLN A 441 -5.25 61.70 -19.04
C GLN A 441 -6.72 61.14 -19.32
N LEU A 442 -7.59 60.53 -18.47
CA LEU A 442 -7.72 60.20 -17.03
C LEU A 442 -8.71 59.00 -16.78
N ASN A 443 -8.73 58.48 -15.54
CA ASN A 443 -9.53 57.42 -14.87
C ASN A 443 -11.05 57.24 -15.14
N LYS A 444 -11.55 56.01 -14.90
CA LYS A 444 -12.37 55.67 -13.69
C LYS A 444 -12.53 54.15 -13.36
N GLN A 445 -12.45 53.87 -12.06
CA GLN A 445 -12.93 52.71 -11.25
C GLN A 445 -13.65 53.34 -10.02
N PRO A 446 -14.51 52.68 -9.20
CA PRO A 446 -14.23 51.49 -8.34
C PRO A 446 -15.52 50.61 -8.14
N PRO A 447 -15.81 49.85 -7.04
CA PRO A 447 -15.03 49.54 -5.83
C PRO A 447 -15.03 48.08 -5.33
N SER A 448 -14.21 47.82 -4.30
CA SER A 448 -14.27 46.67 -3.40
C SER A 448 -13.95 47.06 -1.95
N SER A 449 -14.47 46.28 -0.99
CA SER A 449 -14.41 46.46 0.48
C SER A 449 -15.05 45.22 1.13
N ILE A 450 -14.95 44.84 2.42
CA ILE A 450 -14.22 45.21 3.66
C ILE A 450 -14.09 43.88 4.49
N PRO A 451 -13.53 43.78 5.73
CA PRO A 451 -12.83 44.76 6.59
C PRO A 451 -11.45 44.26 7.10
N SER A 452 -10.89 44.98 8.07
CA SER A 452 -9.59 44.79 8.74
C SER A 452 -9.65 43.98 10.05
N HIS A 453 -8.47 43.56 10.53
CA HIS A 453 -8.19 43.38 11.97
C HIS A 453 -6.81 43.98 12.32
N PRO A 454 -6.58 44.46 13.56
CA PRO A 454 -5.41 45.28 13.91
C PRO A 454 -4.20 44.46 14.40
N ALA A 455 -3.02 45.09 14.39
CA ALA A 455 -1.78 44.53 14.93
C ALA A 455 -1.55 44.90 16.41
N LEU A 456 -0.82 44.05 17.13
CA LEU A 456 -0.18 44.38 18.40
C LEU A 456 1.29 43.92 18.38
N HIS A 457 2.20 44.86 18.66
CA HIS A 457 3.57 44.55 19.05
C HIS A 457 3.61 44.07 20.52
N PRO A 458 4.67 43.35 20.91
CA PRO A 458 5.52 43.93 21.96
C PRO A 458 6.92 44.33 21.47
N GLN A 459 7.66 44.96 22.38
CA GLN A 459 9.03 45.44 22.20
C GLN A 459 10.07 44.34 22.48
N ALA A 460 11.24 44.45 21.87
CA ALA A 460 12.50 43.90 22.37
C ALA A 460 13.60 44.94 22.14
N SER A 461 14.43 45.19 23.14
CA SER A 461 15.39 46.30 23.16
C SER A 461 16.74 45.93 22.52
N ALA A 462 17.43 46.94 21.98
CA ALA A 462 18.80 46.80 21.49
C ALA A 462 19.81 47.37 22.51
N HIS A 463 20.79 46.58 22.92
CA HIS A 463 21.95 47.05 23.67
C HIS A 463 23.20 46.20 23.37
N GLY A 464 24.36 46.87 23.36
CA GLY A 464 25.64 46.28 23.77
C GLY A 464 26.24 45.21 22.85
N GLY A 465 26.93 45.62 21.79
CA GLY A 465 28.00 44.80 21.22
C GLY A 465 29.29 44.96 22.02
N THR A 466 29.96 43.87 22.37
CA THR A 466 31.32 43.88 22.94
C THR A 466 32.17 42.79 22.30
N SER A 467 33.35 43.14 21.79
CA SER A 467 34.30 42.18 21.21
C SER A 467 35.15 41.55 22.31
N ILE A 468 35.23 40.22 22.34
CA ILE A 468 36.25 39.48 23.11
C ILE A 468 36.92 38.45 22.20
N LYS A 469 38.25 38.54 22.13
CA LYS A 469 39.12 37.54 21.50
C LYS A 469 39.40 36.40 22.49
N ASN A 470 39.36 35.16 22.03
CA ASN A 470 40.15 34.02 22.52
C ASN A 470 40.24 33.07 21.31
N GLN A 471 41.38 32.70 20.72
CA GLN A 471 42.64 32.20 21.30
C GLN A 471 42.44 31.01 22.23
N PHE A 472 42.42 29.80 21.67
CA PHE A 472 42.96 28.60 22.31
C PHE A 472 43.65 27.70 21.28
N THR A 473 44.97 27.85 21.22
CA THR A 473 46.01 26.81 21.06
C THR A 473 45.74 25.58 20.18
N THR A 474 46.58 25.40 19.16
CA THR A 474 46.96 24.08 18.63
C THR A 474 47.53 23.19 19.72
N ALA A 475 47.12 21.91 19.76
CA ALA A 475 47.74 20.85 20.56
C ALA A 475 48.06 19.65 19.65
N THR A 476 49.21 19.01 19.86
CA THR A 476 49.86 18.14 18.87
C THR A 476 50.23 16.80 19.49
N VAL A 477 49.62 15.70 18.97
CA VAL A 477 50.15 14.31 19.09
C VAL A 477 50.03 13.75 20.55
N PRO A 478 49.86 12.42 20.82
CA PRO A 478 50.43 11.29 20.09
C PRO A 478 49.52 10.14 19.65
N SER A 479 50.00 9.44 18.62
CA SER A 479 49.60 8.08 18.24
C SER A 479 50.03 7.05 19.29
N TRP A 480 49.18 6.05 19.55
CA TRP A 480 49.57 4.78 20.17
C TRP A 480 49.16 3.59 19.29
N LYS A 481 49.76 2.44 19.56
CA LYS A 481 49.71 1.20 18.75
C LYS A 481 48.48 0.35 19.07
#